data_AF-A0AAT9M7W4-F1
#
_entry.id   AF-A0AAT9M7W4-F1
#
_cell.length_a   1.000
_cell.length_b   1.000
_cell.length_c   1.000
_cell.angle_alpha   90.00
_cell.angle_beta   90.00
_cell.angle_gamma   90.00
#
_symmetry.space_group_name_H-M   'P 1'
#
loop_
_entity.id
_entity.type
_entity.pdbx_description
1 polymer ?
#
loop_
_entity_poly.entity_id
_entity_poly.type
_entity_poly.pdbx_seq_one_letter_code
_entity_poly.pdbx_strand_id
1 'polypeptide(L)'
;MDVRSSSLSRRAALTGLGGVALLAAAACSPSKEATSTLPAGQAPPVPTSDPSASIAEQRKIIDGLDKQIIELLKQRGAAAATVQKIRTSTGGQQTDTSREQEVISTYTTGLGANGASVAKAIIGADGGTSASGSATATSTTATSTSH
;
A
#
# COMPACT_ATOMS: atom_id res chain seq x y z
N MET A 1 -18.14 -52.38 -4.19
CA MET A 1 -16.76 -52.85 -3.98
C MET A 1 -16.08 -51.84 -3.07
N ASP A 2 -16.30 -52.01 -1.77
CA ASP A 2 -15.67 -51.28 -0.68
C ASP A 2 -14.32 -51.91 -0.36
N VAL A 3 -13.23 -51.12 -0.33
CA VAL A 3 -12.00 -51.48 0.39
C VAL A 3 -11.39 -50.23 1.03
N ARG A 4 -11.83 -49.95 2.26
CA ARG A 4 -11.01 -49.78 3.48
C ARG A 4 -9.65 -49.07 3.39
N SER A 5 -9.59 -47.97 4.16
CA SER A 5 -8.71 -47.80 5.34
C SER A 5 -7.22 -47.53 5.15
N SER A 6 -6.76 -46.36 5.59
CA SER A 6 -5.49 -46.25 6.33
C SER A 6 -5.59 -45.15 7.37
N SER A 7 -5.65 -45.58 8.61
CA SER A 7 -5.83 -44.79 9.82
C SER A 7 -4.48 -44.27 10.34
N LEU A 8 -4.51 -43.05 10.88
CA LEU A 8 -3.82 -42.55 12.09
C LEU A 8 -2.29 -42.65 12.25
N SER A 9 -1.84 -41.65 13.05
CA SER A 9 -0.73 -41.66 14.02
C SER A 9 0.46 -40.81 13.53
N ARG A 10 0.99 -39.85 14.32
CA ARG A 10 1.25 -39.86 15.76
C ARG A 10 1.28 -38.45 16.38
N ARG A 11 0.96 -38.41 17.68
CA ARG A 11 1.22 -37.36 18.69
C ARG A 11 2.73 -37.07 18.86
N ALA A 12 3.08 -35.85 19.31
CA ALA A 12 3.95 -35.54 20.46
C ALA A 12 4.26 -34.02 20.50
N ALA A 13 3.82 -33.30 21.55
CA ALA A 13 4.61 -32.82 22.71
C ALA A 13 5.14 -31.38 22.48
N LEU A 14 4.57 -30.34 23.11
CA LEU A 14 4.87 -29.81 24.45
C LEU A 14 6.37 -29.64 24.74
N THR A 15 6.89 -28.42 24.54
CA THR A 15 7.95 -27.70 25.29
C THR A 15 8.29 -26.43 24.46
N GLY A 16 8.53 -25.25 25.00
CA GLY A 16 8.92 -24.92 26.35
C GLY A 16 8.62 -23.48 26.75
N LEU A 17 8.66 -23.35 28.06
CA LEU A 17 8.58 -22.18 28.91
C LEU A 17 9.90 -21.40 28.83
N GLY A 18 9.84 -20.07 28.77
CA GLY A 18 10.97 -19.18 28.99
C GLY A 18 10.48 -17.73 28.90
N GLY A 19 10.27 -16.97 29.96
CA GLY A 19 10.81 -17.08 31.32
C GLY A 19 11.93 -16.06 31.54
N VAL A 20 11.52 -14.79 31.71
CA VAL A 20 12.11 -13.76 32.59
C VAL A 20 13.59 -13.37 32.40
N ALA A 21 13.85 -12.08 32.12
CA ALA A 21 14.87 -11.29 32.82
C ALA A 21 14.68 -9.79 32.54
N LEU A 22 14.01 -9.10 33.47
CA LEU A 22 14.19 -7.68 33.72
C LEU A 22 15.41 -7.58 34.65
N LEU A 23 16.47 -6.82 34.32
CA LEU A 23 17.32 -6.14 35.32
C LEU A 23 18.25 -5.10 34.68
N ALA A 24 18.37 -3.99 35.41
CA ALA A 24 19.06 -2.75 35.12
C ALA A 24 20.59 -2.81 35.08
N ALA A 25 21.22 -1.79 34.48
CA ALA A 25 22.40 -1.15 35.09
C ALA A 25 22.68 0.23 34.48
N ALA A 26 22.78 1.21 35.36
CA ALA A 26 23.22 2.58 35.12
C ALA A 26 24.71 2.65 34.77
N ALA A 27 25.06 3.53 33.82
CA ALA A 27 26.38 4.12 33.71
C ALA A 27 26.26 5.50 33.04
N CYS A 28 25.77 6.49 33.78
CA CYS A 28 25.92 7.89 33.40
C CYS A 28 27.23 8.40 34.03
N SER A 29 28.28 8.49 33.23
CA SER A 29 29.52 9.17 33.61
C SER A 29 29.30 10.69 33.55
N PRO A 30 29.75 11.45 34.56
CA PRO A 30 29.72 12.90 34.53
C PRO A 30 31.00 13.47 33.90
N SER A 31 30.89 14.73 33.48
CA SER A 31 31.96 15.72 33.31
C SER A 31 32.74 15.74 32.00
N LYS A 32 32.37 16.72 31.15
CA LYS A 32 33.28 17.83 30.84
C LYS A 32 32.51 19.04 30.30
N GLU A 33 32.13 19.95 31.19
CA GLU A 33 31.94 21.36 30.81
C GLU A 33 33.30 21.89 30.39
N ALA A 34 33.47 22.12 29.09
CA ALA A 34 34.51 22.99 28.56
C ALA A 34 33.86 24.34 28.27
N THR A 35 33.90 25.23 29.26
CA THR A 35 33.60 26.65 29.08
C THR A 35 34.69 27.24 28.18
N SER A 36 34.41 27.35 26.89
CA SER A 36 35.26 28.09 25.94
C SER A 36 34.62 29.45 25.70
N THR A 37 35.05 30.43 26.50
CA THR A 37 34.81 31.85 26.28
C THR A 37 35.79 32.35 25.23
N LEU A 38 35.31 32.63 24.02
CA LEU A 38 35.96 33.38 22.94
C LEU A 38 34.86 34.21 22.21
N PRO A 39 35.23 35.31 21.55
CA PRO A 39 34.49 36.57 21.57
C PRO A 39 33.20 36.56 20.74
N ALA A 40 32.24 37.39 21.16
CA ALA A 40 31.08 37.76 20.37
C ALA A 40 31.54 38.43 19.06
N GLY A 41 31.51 37.67 17.98
CA GLY A 41 31.89 38.12 16.64
C GLY A 41 31.31 37.19 15.61
N GLN A 42 30.19 37.62 15.03
CA GLN A 42 29.49 36.99 13.89
C GLN A 42 29.02 35.55 14.12
N ALA A 43 27.73 35.40 14.42
CA ALA A 43 27.06 34.13 14.12
C ALA A 43 27.30 33.82 12.62
N PRO A 44 27.72 32.59 12.26
CA PRO A 44 27.80 32.21 10.86
C PRO A 44 26.44 32.46 10.20
N PRO A 45 26.37 32.89 8.94
CA PRO A 45 25.09 32.99 8.25
C PRO A 45 24.47 31.59 8.28
N VAL A 46 23.46 31.41 9.13
CA VAL A 46 22.55 30.28 9.02
C VAL A 46 22.02 30.33 7.60
N PRO A 47 22.23 29.30 6.77
CA PRO A 47 21.58 29.25 5.48
C PRO A 47 20.09 29.11 5.79
N THR A 48 19.39 30.25 5.83
CA THR A 48 17.94 30.31 5.80
C THR A 48 17.57 29.78 4.43
N SER A 49 17.35 28.46 4.33
CA SER A 49 16.79 27.89 3.12
C SER A 49 15.46 28.60 2.88
N ASP A 50 15.31 29.20 1.71
CA ASP A 50 14.05 29.82 1.32
C ASP A 50 12.97 28.72 1.38
N PRO A 51 11.93 28.87 2.23
CA PRO A 51 10.86 27.88 2.33
C PRO A 51 10.21 27.57 0.97
N SER A 52 10.23 28.53 0.05
CA SER A 52 9.72 28.35 -1.31
C SER A 52 10.58 27.36 -2.10
N ALA A 53 11.91 27.43 -1.94
CA ALA A 53 12.85 26.52 -2.59
C ALA A 53 12.72 25.09 -2.03
N SER A 54 12.51 24.94 -0.71
CA SER A 54 12.31 23.60 -0.11
C SER A 54 10.97 22.97 -0.53
N ILE A 55 9.89 23.75 -0.65
CA ILE A 55 8.62 23.27 -1.20
C ILE A 55 8.78 22.80 -2.64
N ALA A 56 9.50 23.57 -3.47
CA ALA A 56 9.73 23.21 -4.87
C ALA A 56 10.53 21.89 -5.01
N GLU A 57 11.50 21.67 -4.13
CA GLU A 57 12.26 20.42 -4.07
C GLU A 57 11.39 19.23 -3.64
N GLN A 58 10.59 19.38 -2.58
CA GLN A 58 9.69 18.32 -2.12
C GLN A 58 8.64 17.93 -3.19
N ARG A 59 8.13 18.91 -3.95
CA ARG A 59 7.23 18.61 -5.08
C ARG A 59 7.88 17.75 -6.15
N LYS A 60 9.15 18.01 -6.49
CA LYS A 60 9.88 17.17 -7.45
C LYS A 60 10.05 15.73 -6.93
N ILE A 61 10.25 15.57 -5.62
CA ILE A 61 10.32 14.24 -4.98
C ILE A 61 8.97 13.54 -5.11
N ILE A 62 7.87 14.22 -4.78
CA ILE A 62 6.50 13.69 -4.93
C ILE A 62 6.26 13.26 -6.38
N ASP A 63 6.55 14.11 -7.37
CA ASP A 63 6.39 13.80 -8.79
C ASP A 63 7.19 12.55 -9.21
N GLY A 64 8.38 12.35 -8.62
CA GLY A 64 9.21 11.18 -8.85
C GLY A 64 8.59 9.91 -8.25
N LEU A 65 8.12 9.98 -7.01
CA LEU A 65 7.43 8.89 -6.33
C LEU A 65 6.13 8.51 -7.04
N ASP A 66 5.35 9.49 -7.50
CA ASP A 66 4.09 9.25 -8.20
C ASP A 66 4.31 8.47 -9.50
N LYS A 67 5.36 8.80 -10.27
CA LYS A 67 5.74 8.02 -11.46
C LYS A 67 6.07 6.58 -11.13
N GLN A 68 6.80 6.34 -10.02
CA GLN A 68 7.13 4.99 -9.57
C GLN A 68 5.90 4.23 -9.12
N ILE A 69 5.00 4.87 -8.37
CA ILE A 69 3.73 4.28 -7.92
C ILE A 69 2.87 3.90 -9.12
N ILE A 70 2.75 4.77 -10.13
CA ILE A 70 1.99 4.49 -11.36
C ILE A 70 2.55 3.25 -12.06
N GLU A 71 3.87 3.13 -12.18
CA GLU A 71 4.49 1.97 -12.81
C GLU A 71 4.24 0.68 -12.01
N LEU A 72 4.38 0.73 -10.69
CA LEU A 72 4.06 -0.41 -9.81
C LEU A 72 2.59 -0.83 -9.91
N LEU A 73 1.67 0.14 -9.99
CA LEU A 73 0.24 -0.16 -10.13
C LEU A 73 -0.08 -0.79 -11.49
N LYS A 74 0.57 -0.35 -12.58
CA LYS A 74 0.44 -1.00 -13.90
C LYS A 74 0.91 -2.45 -13.88
N GLN A 75 2.07 -2.70 -13.28
CA GLN A 75 2.62 -4.05 -13.15
C GLN A 75 1.69 -4.94 -12.31
N ARG A 76 1.17 -4.40 -11.20
CA ARG A 76 0.21 -5.10 -10.35
C ARG A 76 -1.08 -5.43 -11.10
N GLY A 77 -1.63 -4.48 -11.84
CA GLY A 77 -2.83 -4.68 -12.67
C GLY A 77 -2.62 -5.75 -13.76
N ALA A 78 -1.46 -5.77 -14.43
CA ALA A 78 -1.12 -6.81 -15.40
C ALA A 78 -1.05 -8.21 -14.76
N ALA A 79 -0.49 -8.32 -13.55
CA ALA A 79 -0.49 -9.55 -12.78
C ALA A 79 -1.91 -9.98 -12.37
N ALA A 80 -2.74 -9.04 -11.90
CA ALA A 80 -4.14 -9.28 -11.55
C ALA A 80 -4.95 -9.78 -12.75
N ALA A 81 -4.80 -9.15 -13.92
CA ALA A 81 -5.44 -9.57 -15.16
C ALA A 81 -4.99 -10.98 -15.60
N THR A 82 -3.71 -11.32 -15.41
CA THR A 82 -3.18 -12.66 -15.70
C THR A 82 -3.81 -13.71 -14.81
N VAL A 83 -3.90 -13.46 -13.49
CA VAL A 83 -4.60 -14.34 -12.55
C VAL A 83 -6.05 -14.51 -12.98
N GLN A 84 -6.72 -13.44 -13.38
CA GLN A 84 -8.11 -13.47 -13.81
C GLN A 84 -8.32 -14.30 -15.08
N LYS A 85 -7.42 -14.18 -16.05
CA LYS A 85 -7.41 -14.99 -17.27
C LYS A 85 -7.25 -16.47 -16.95
N ILE A 86 -6.34 -16.83 -16.05
CA ILE A 86 -6.13 -18.22 -15.63
C ILE A 86 -7.42 -18.77 -14.99
N ARG A 87 -8.02 -18.04 -14.04
CA ARG A 87 -9.24 -18.48 -13.35
C ARG A 87 -10.43 -18.69 -14.28
N THR A 88 -10.68 -17.72 -15.17
CA THR A 88 -11.79 -17.81 -16.13
C THR A 88 -11.57 -18.93 -17.15
N SER A 89 -10.32 -19.20 -17.56
CA SER A 89 -10.01 -20.32 -18.44
C SER A 89 -10.34 -21.70 -17.83
N THR A 90 -10.34 -21.79 -16.50
CA THR A 90 -10.72 -23.00 -15.75
C THR A 90 -12.21 -23.05 -15.37
N GLY A 91 -13.04 -22.13 -15.88
CA GLY A 91 -14.47 -22.06 -15.54
C GLY A 91 -14.76 -21.53 -14.14
N GLY A 92 -13.78 -20.89 -13.50
CA GLY A 92 -13.91 -20.33 -12.16
C GLY A 92 -14.57 -18.94 -12.15
N GLN A 93 -14.97 -18.49 -10.96
CA GLN A 93 -15.57 -17.17 -10.77
C GLN A 93 -14.61 -16.02 -11.07
N GLN A 94 -15.19 -14.94 -11.60
CA GLN A 94 -14.44 -13.77 -12.04
C GLN A 94 -13.91 -12.90 -10.89
N THR A 95 -14.39 -13.10 -9.67
CA THR A 95 -13.95 -12.37 -8.47
C THR A 95 -13.69 -13.33 -7.31
N ASP A 96 -12.80 -12.94 -6.40
CA ASP A 96 -12.45 -13.70 -5.20
C ASP A 96 -12.54 -12.79 -3.98
N THR A 97 -13.69 -12.84 -3.31
CA THR A 97 -13.97 -12.00 -2.15
C THR A 97 -12.96 -12.25 -1.01
N SER A 98 -12.48 -13.49 -0.83
CA SER A 98 -11.48 -13.79 0.21
C SER A 98 -10.17 -13.06 -0.09
N ARG A 99 -9.71 -13.11 -1.35
CA ARG A 99 -8.51 -12.41 -1.78
C ARG A 99 -8.65 -10.89 -1.70
N GLU A 100 -9.81 -10.34 -2.06
CA GLU A 100 -10.08 -8.91 -1.94
C GLU A 100 -9.95 -8.44 -0.48
N GLN A 101 -10.48 -9.22 0.47
CA GLN A 101 -10.36 -8.88 1.90
C GLN A 101 -8.93 -8.96 2.41
N GLU A 102 -8.14 -9.92 1.94
CA GLU A 102 -6.71 -10.01 2.29
C GLU A 102 -5.91 -8.79 1.79
N VAL A 103 -6.19 -8.33 0.56
CA VAL A 103 -5.58 -7.10 0.02
C VAL A 103 -5.97 -5.90 0.88
N ILE A 104 -7.27 -5.73 1.20
CA ILE A 104 -7.74 -4.64 2.07
C ILE A 104 -7.04 -4.66 3.42
N SER A 105 -6.91 -5.84 4.04
CA SER A 105 -6.19 -6.02 5.31
C SER A 105 -4.73 -5.57 5.20
N THR A 106 -4.02 -6.01 4.15
CA THR A 106 -2.62 -5.65 3.91
C THR A 106 -2.40 -4.13 3.86
N TYR A 107 -3.22 -3.41 3.10
CA TYR A 107 -3.12 -1.95 3.02
C TYR A 107 -3.60 -1.25 4.28
N THR A 108 -4.59 -1.80 4.99
CA THR A 108 -5.06 -1.24 6.27
C THR A 108 -3.97 -1.33 7.34
N THR A 109 -3.25 -2.45 7.41
CA THR A 109 -2.09 -2.60 8.31
C THR A 109 -0.95 -1.65 7.93
N GLY A 110 -0.70 -1.44 6.62
CA GLY A 110 0.40 -0.60 6.16
C GLY A 110 0.14 0.92 6.19
N LEU A 111 -1.08 1.35 5.90
CA LEU A 111 -1.44 2.78 5.73
C LEU A 111 -2.41 3.30 6.80
N GLY A 112 -2.86 2.45 7.73
CA GLY A 112 -3.79 2.82 8.78
C GLY A 112 -5.19 3.14 8.27
N ALA A 113 -5.80 4.23 8.76
CA ALA A 113 -7.20 4.57 8.55
C ALA A 113 -7.62 4.69 7.07
N ASN A 114 -6.72 5.15 6.20
CA ASN A 114 -6.97 5.30 4.77
C ASN A 114 -6.61 4.05 3.96
N GLY A 115 -6.02 3.02 4.57
CA GLY A 115 -5.55 1.84 3.85
C GLY A 115 -6.67 1.08 3.13
N ALA A 116 -7.83 0.96 3.76
CA ALA A 116 -8.97 0.28 3.15
C ALA A 116 -9.52 1.01 1.91
N SER A 117 -9.56 2.35 1.91
CA SER A 117 -10.03 3.13 0.75
C SER A 117 -9.03 3.07 -0.40
N VAL A 118 -7.73 3.15 -0.10
CA VAL A 118 -6.65 2.97 -1.08
C VAL A 118 -6.70 1.58 -1.70
N ALA A 119 -6.85 0.52 -0.90
CA ALA A 119 -6.97 -0.84 -1.43
C ALA A 119 -8.15 -1.00 -2.39
N LYS A 120 -9.33 -0.46 -2.03
CA LYS A 120 -10.51 -0.52 -2.90
C LYS A 120 -10.31 0.23 -4.21
N ALA A 121 -9.66 1.39 -4.17
CA ALA A 121 -9.34 2.15 -5.39
C ALA A 121 -8.39 1.37 -6.29
N ILE A 122 -7.37 0.74 -5.71
CA ILE A 122 -6.39 -0.09 -6.44
C ILE A 122 -7.06 -1.33 -7.05
N ILE A 123 -7.88 -2.06 -6.29
CA ILE A 123 -8.64 -3.22 -6.81
C ILE A 123 -9.58 -2.81 -7.95
N GLY A 124 -10.25 -1.65 -7.82
CA GLY A 124 -11.10 -1.10 -8.88
C GLY A 124 -10.32 -0.71 -10.14
N ALA A 125 -9.09 -0.20 -9.98
CA ALA A 125 -8.21 0.13 -11.10
C ALA A 125 -7.71 -1.13 -11.83
N ASP A 126 -7.36 -2.20 -11.11
CA ASP A 126 -6.96 -3.49 -11.69
C ASP A 126 -8.09 -4.14 -12.49
N GLY A 127 -9.31 -4.09 -11.94
CA GLY A 127 -10.49 -4.66 -12.57
C GLY A 127 -10.89 -3.94 -13.85
N GLY A 128 -10.23 -2.82 -14.17
CA GLY A 128 -10.48 -2.01 -15.35
C GLY A 128 -11.95 -1.65 -15.38
N THR A 129 -12.39 -0.78 -14.46
CA THR A 129 -13.77 -0.28 -14.33
C THR A 129 -14.52 -0.46 -15.66
N SER A 130 -15.47 -1.40 -15.69
CA SER A 130 -16.52 -1.45 -16.70
C SER A 130 -17.38 -0.21 -16.52
N ALA A 131 -16.81 0.96 -16.81
CA ALA A 131 -17.55 2.11 -17.25
C ALA A 131 -18.11 1.68 -18.61
N SER A 132 -19.24 0.96 -18.56
CA SER A 132 -20.21 0.99 -19.64
C SER A 132 -20.54 2.46 -19.80
N GLY A 133 -19.81 3.13 -20.69
CA GLY A 133 -20.19 4.41 -21.21
C GLY A 133 -21.55 4.18 -21.83
N SER A 134 -22.61 4.51 -21.10
CA SER A 134 -23.82 5.00 -21.74
C SER A 134 -23.41 6.28 -22.46
N ALA A 135 -22.83 6.10 -23.64
CA ALA A 135 -22.95 7.07 -24.70
C ALA A 135 -24.44 7.33 -24.79
N THR A 136 -24.85 8.45 -24.20
CA THR A 136 -26.18 9.01 -24.34
C THR A 136 -26.30 9.24 -25.83
N ALA A 137 -26.91 8.28 -26.53
CA ALA A 137 -27.38 8.49 -27.89
C ALA A 137 -28.43 9.58 -27.76
N THR A 138 -28.00 10.83 -27.96
CA THR A 138 -28.90 11.93 -28.22
C THR A 138 -29.55 11.62 -29.55
N SER A 139 -30.69 10.93 -29.49
CA SER A 139 -31.59 10.78 -30.62
C SER A 139 -32.06 12.18 -31.01
N THR A 140 -31.33 12.81 -31.91
CA THR A 140 -31.80 13.98 -32.66
C THR A 140 -32.93 13.48 -33.55
N THR A 141 -34.15 13.52 -33.02
CA THR A 141 -35.36 13.35 -33.83
C THR A 141 -35.47 14.60 -34.71
N ALA A 142 -35.04 14.48 -35.95
CA ALA A 142 -35.33 15.46 -36.99
C ALA A 142 -36.85 15.46 -37.22
N THR A 143 -37.53 16.51 -36.77
CA THR A 143 -38.93 16.77 -37.11
C THR A 143 -39.00 17.13 -38.59
N SER A 144 -39.50 16.19 -39.39
CA SER A 144 -39.98 16.43 -40.75
C SER A 144 -41.23 17.31 -40.67
N THR A 145 -41.11 18.59 -41.02
CA THR A 145 -42.26 19.46 -41.26
C THR A 145 -42.53 19.51 -42.75
N SER A 146 -43.59 18.81 -43.17
CA SER A 146 -44.20 18.87 -44.49
C SER A 146 -45.61 19.41 -44.36
N HIS A 147 -45.79 20.70 -44.64
CA HIS A 147 -46.88 21.32 -45.42
C HIS A 147 -46.95 22.84 -45.20
#